data_AF-A0A7H4PQN9-F1
#
_entry.id   AF-A0A7H4PQN9-F1
#
_cell.length_a   1.000
_cell.length_b   1.000
_cell.length_c   1.000
_cell.angle_alpha   90.00
_cell.angle_beta   90.00
_cell.angle_gamma   90.00
#
_symmetry.space_group_name_H-M   'P 1'
#
loop_
_entity.id
_entity.type
_entity.pdbx_description
1 polymer ?
#
loop_
_entity_poly.entity_id
_entity_poly.type
_entity_poly.pdbx_seq_one_letter_code
_entity_poly.pdbx_strand_id
1 'polypeptide(L)'
;MVHIGNNPPDLDEIADLLTSGDIITHCYNGKPNRILTPSGELKSSISRALQRGVRLDIGHGTASFSFEVARRAIAMGILPHTISSDIYCRKPYRRPGALAGAG
;
A
#
# COMPACT_ATOMS: atom_id res chain seq x y z
N MET A 1 -2.32 -2.60 11.39
CA MET A 1 -1.91 -2.08 10.07
C MET A 1 -1.41 -3.24 9.23
N VAL A 2 -1.83 -3.33 7.98
CA VAL A 2 -1.50 -4.41 7.04
C VAL A 2 -0.91 -3.79 5.77
N HIS A 3 0.29 -4.24 5.41
CA HIS A 3 0.97 -3.92 4.15
C HIS A 3 0.32 -4.72 3.02
N ILE A 4 -0.10 -4.05 1.94
CA ILE A 4 -0.59 -4.72 0.73
C ILE A 4 0.44 -4.62 -0.41
N GLY A 5 0.65 -5.74 -1.09
CA GLY A 5 1.76 -5.92 -2.02
C GLY A 5 1.37 -6.73 -3.26
N ASN A 6 2.16 -7.74 -3.60
CA ASN A 6 1.80 -8.68 -4.66
C ASN A 6 0.96 -9.82 -4.06
N ASN A 7 0.20 -10.50 -4.91
CA ASN A 7 -0.34 -11.82 -4.55
C ASN A 7 0.79 -12.84 -4.40
N PRO A 8 0.62 -13.88 -3.57
CA PRO A 8 -0.40 -14.04 -2.52
C PRO A 8 -0.04 -13.32 -1.20
N PRO A 9 -1.01 -13.09 -0.27
CA PRO A 9 -2.45 -13.39 -0.34
C PRO A 9 -3.27 -12.35 -1.10
N ASP A 10 -4.50 -12.71 -1.50
CA ASP A 10 -5.38 -11.80 -2.23
C ASP A 10 -5.94 -10.71 -1.31
N LEU A 11 -5.95 -9.46 -1.79
CA LEU A 11 -6.46 -8.33 -1.04
C LEU A 11 -7.93 -8.49 -0.63
N ASP A 12 -8.75 -9.19 -1.43
CA ASP A 12 -10.15 -9.41 -1.09
C ASP A 12 -10.29 -10.26 0.17
N GLU A 13 -9.48 -11.31 0.30
CA GLU A 13 -9.42 -12.18 1.48
C GLU A 13 -8.89 -11.43 2.70
N ILE A 14 -7.82 -10.65 2.53
CA ILE A 14 -7.29 -9.79 3.59
C ILE A 14 -8.39 -8.82 4.07
N ALA A 15 -9.00 -8.10 3.13
CA ALA A 15 -9.96 -7.06 3.43
C ALA A 15 -11.17 -7.60 4.18
N ASP A 16 -11.68 -8.78 3.83
CA ASP A 16 -12.83 -9.40 4.50
C ASP A 16 -12.54 -9.80 5.97
N LEU A 17 -11.27 -9.96 6.35
CA LEU A 17 -10.85 -10.22 7.74
C LEU A 17 -10.69 -8.94 8.59
N LEU A 18 -10.55 -7.77 7.96
CA LEU A 18 -10.27 -6.53 8.68
C LEU A 18 -11.51 -5.91 9.32
N THR A 19 -11.29 -5.30 10.48
CA THR A 19 -12.30 -4.72 11.36
C THR A 19 -12.06 -3.22 11.59
N SER A 20 -12.98 -2.56 12.32
CA SER A 20 -12.88 -1.13 12.60
C SER A 20 -11.55 -0.78 13.28
N GLY A 21 -10.87 0.26 12.78
CA GLY A 21 -9.58 0.71 13.29
C GLY A 21 -8.37 0.03 12.66
N ASP A 22 -8.54 -1.09 11.94
CA ASP A 22 -7.47 -1.64 11.12
C ASP A 22 -7.09 -0.68 9.98
N ILE A 23 -5.83 -0.74 9.53
CA ILE A 23 -5.28 0.17 8.52
C ILE A 23 -4.70 -0.65 7.37
N ILE A 24 -5.13 -0.37 6.14
CA ILE A 24 -4.47 -0.82 4.92
C ILE A 24 -3.46 0.26 4.51
N THR A 25 -2.17 -0.04 4.57
CA THR A 25 -1.12 0.84 4.03
C THR A 25 -0.77 0.46 2.59
N HIS A 26 -0.17 1.37 1.81
CA HIS A 26 0.04 1.22 0.36
C HIS A 26 -1.26 1.20 -0.44
N CYS A 27 -2.26 1.96 0.03
CA CYS A 27 -3.59 1.98 -0.58
C CYS A 27 -3.58 2.41 -2.05
N TYR A 28 -2.59 3.21 -2.48
CA TYR A 28 -2.42 3.66 -3.86
C TYR A 28 -1.26 2.98 -4.60
N ASN A 29 -0.92 1.74 -4.25
CA ASN A 29 0.10 1.00 -4.99
C ASN A 29 -0.33 0.68 -6.43
N GLY A 30 0.64 0.57 -7.34
CA GLY A 30 0.43 0.29 -8.77
C GLY A 30 0.41 -1.19 -9.15
N LYS A 31 0.41 -2.12 -8.19
CA LYS A 31 0.46 -3.57 -8.47
C LYS A 31 -0.94 -4.10 -8.81
N PRO A 32 -1.09 -5.31 -9.40
CA PRO A 32 -2.40 -5.89 -9.67
C PRO A 32 -3.25 -6.11 -8.41
N ASN A 33 -2.61 -6.47 -7.28
CA ASN A 33 -3.27 -6.65 -5.99
C ASN A 33 -3.42 -5.31 -5.25
N ARG A 34 -4.38 -4.50 -5.69
CA ARG A 34 -4.63 -3.13 -5.23
C ARG A 34 -6.12 -2.87 -4.98
N ILE A 35 -6.44 -1.73 -4.37
CA ILE A 35 -7.81 -1.39 -3.98
C ILE A 35 -8.77 -1.19 -5.16
N LEU A 36 -8.24 -0.95 -6.36
CA LEU A 36 -9.01 -0.77 -7.58
C LEU A 36 -9.00 -2.05 -8.43
N THR A 37 -10.13 -2.35 -9.06
CA THR A 37 -10.22 -3.36 -10.12
C THR A 37 -9.38 -2.96 -11.34
N PRO A 38 -9.11 -3.88 -12.28
CA PRO A 38 -8.48 -3.52 -13.56
C PRO A 38 -9.24 -2.46 -14.37
N SER A 39 -10.56 -2.35 -14.18
CA SER A 39 -11.39 -1.30 -14.80
C SER A 39 -11.33 0.05 -14.08
N GLY A 40 -10.59 0.15 -12.98
CA GLY A 40 -10.42 1.40 -12.23
C GLY A 40 -11.56 1.71 -11.25
N GLU A 41 -12.36 0.71 -10.87
CA GLU A 41 -13.44 0.82 -9.90
C GLU A 41 -12.99 0.33 -8.52
N LEU A 42 -13.60 0.83 -7.43
CA LEU A 42 -13.28 0.34 -6.08
C LEU A 42 -13.74 -1.12 -5.92
N LYS A 43 -12.84 -2.00 -5.44
CA LYS A 43 -13.20 -3.37 -5.09
C LYS A 43 -14.31 -3.39 -4.03
N SER A 44 -15.26 -4.30 -4.18
CA SER A 44 -16.41 -4.41 -3.26
C SER A 44 -15.97 -4.80 -1.83
N SER A 45 -14.96 -5.66 -1.71
CA SER A 45 -14.30 -6.03 -0.44
C SER A 45 -13.76 -4.81 0.31
N ILE A 46 -13.08 -3.91 -0.41
CA ILE A 46 -12.56 -2.66 0.13
C ILE A 46 -13.70 -1.73 0.52
N SER A 47 -14.72 -1.58 -0.32
CA SER A 47 -15.90 -0.79 0.05
C SER A 47 -16.54 -1.27 1.35
N ARG A 48 -16.71 -2.60 1.52
CA ARG A 48 -17.23 -3.18 2.77
C ARG A 48 -16.29 -2.94 3.94
N ALA A 49 -14.98 -3.08 3.75
CA ALA A 49 -13.97 -2.82 4.78
C ALA A 49 -14.01 -1.36 5.25
N LEU A 50 -14.08 -0.40 4.33
CA LEU A 50 -14.20 1.02 4.66
C LEU A 50 -15.49 1.31 5.44
N GLN A 51 -16.62 0.72 5.04
CA GLN A 51 -17.89 0.83 5.78
C GLN A 51 -17.80 0.26 7.21
N ARG A 52 -17.00 -0.79 7.43
CA ARG A 52 -16.72 -1.33 8.77
C ARG A 52 -15.81 -0.43 9.62
N GLY A 53 -15.19 0.60 9.05
CA GLY A 53 -14.26 1.50 9.75
C GLY A 53 -12.78 1.18 9.56
N VAL A 54 -12.43 0.35 8.56
CA VAL A 54 -11.03 0.18 8.13
C VAL A 54 -10.54 1.49 7.51
N ARG A 55 -9.29 1.85 7.79
CA ARG A 55 -8.67 3.11 7.36
C ARG A 55 -7.65 2.84 6.26
N LEU A 56 -7.41 3.85 5.44
CA LEU A 56 -6.42 3.83 4.36
C LEU A 56 -5.22 4.69 4.72
N ASP A 57 -4.01 4.17 4.50
CA ASP A 57 -2.75 4.88 4.65
C ASP A 57 -1.95 4.84 3.34
N ILE A 58 -1.32 5.96 2.96
CA ILE A 58 -0.57 6.02 1.71
C ILE A 58 0.64 5.07 1.72
N GLY A 59 1.51 5.14 2.73
CA GLY A 59 2.78 4.40 2.76
C GLY A 59 3.55 4.51 1.45
N HIS A 60 4.01 5.70 1.06
CA HIS A 60 4.51 5.91 -0.31
C HIS A 60 5.58 4.88 -0.72
N GLY A 61 6.58 4.69 0.14
CA GLY A 61 7.67 3.73 -0.04
C GLY A 61 8.43 3.94 -1.36
N THR A 62 9.33 3.02 -1.68
CA THR A 62 10.08 3.07 -2.94
C THR A 62 9.28 2.52 -4.13
N ALA A 63 8.32 1.61 -3.88
CA ALA A 63 7.61 0.85 -4.92
C ALA A 63 6.12 0.64 -4.61
N SER A 64 5.54 1.49 -3.76
CA SER A 64 4.21 1.29 -3.19
C SER A 64 3.22 2.43 -3.50
N PHE A 65 3.57 3.34 -4.41
CA PHE A 65 2.73 4.47 -4.81
C PHE A 65 2.67 4.64 -6.33
N SER A 66 1.46 4.83 -6.85
CA SER A 66 1.18 5.19 -8.25
C SER A 66 0.31 6.43 -8.32
N PHE A 67 0.80 7.47 -8.99
CA PHE A 67 0.03 8.70 -9.24
C PHE A 67 -1.24 8.44 -10.06
N GLU A 68 -1.22 7.46 -10.96
CA GLU A 68 -2.39 7.09 -11.76
C GLU A 68 -3.51 6.54 -10.86
N VAL A 69 -3.17 5.58 -9.99
CA VAL A 69 -4.10 4.99 -9.03
C VAL A 69 -4.60 6.04 -8.05
N ALA A 70 -3.71 6.87 -7.51
CA ALA A 70 -4.07 7.95 -6.59
C ALA A 70 -5.05 8.94 -7.25
N ARG A 71 -4.77 9.42 -8.47
CA ARG A 71 -5.66 10.32 -9.20
C ARG A 71 -7.04 9.71 -9.43
N ARG A 72 -7.10 8.44 -9.86
CA ARG A 72 -8.36 7.74 -10.09
C ARG A 72 -9.15 7.59 -8.79
N ALA A 73 -8.53 7.14 -7.70
CA ALA A 73 -9.17 6.96 -6.41
C ALA A 73 -9.69 8.28 -5.82
N ILE A 74 -8.88 9.35 -5.88
CA ILE A 74 -9.27 10.69 -5.40
C ILE A 74 -10.45 11.23 -6.21
N ALA A 75 -10.47 11.04 -7.53
CA ALA A 75 -11.60 11.45 -8.37
C ALA A 75 -12.92 10.74 -8.03
N MET A 76 -12.84 9.54 -7.42
CA MET A 76 -13.99 8.79 -6.88
C MET A 76 -14.32 9.14 -5.42
N GLY A 77 -13.62 10.12 -4.81
CA GLY A 77 -13.81 10.51 -3.41
C GLY A 77 -13.15 9.57 -2.39
N ILE A 78 -12.30 8.63 -2.83
CA ILE A 78 -11.64 7.67 -1.96
C ILE A 78 -10.33 8.29 -1.47
N LEU A 79 -10.40 9.02 -0.38
CA LEU A 79 -9.25 9.70 0.23
C LEU A 79 -8.54 8.82 1.27
N PRO A 80 -7.21 8.95 1.43
CA PRO A 80 -6.52 8.26 2.51
C PRO A 80 -6.84 8.95 3.85
N HIS A 81 -6.86 8.17 4.92
CA HIS A 81 -7.02 8.69 6.28
C HIS A 81 -5.71 9.24 6.83
N THR A 82 -4.57 8.72 6.34
CA THR A 82 -3.22 9.15 6.72
C THR A 82 -2.29 9.17 5.51
N ILE A 83 -1.33 10.09 5.54
CA ILE A 83 -0.26 10.21 4.54
C ILE A 83 1.05 9.87 5.25
N SER A 84 1.69 8.78 4.83
CA SER A 84 2.94 8.27 5.41
C SER A 84 3.96 7.92 4.32
N SER A 85 5.25 7.90 4.68
CA SER A 85 6.34 7.73 3.72
C SER A 85 6.84 6.30 3.55
N ASP A 86 6.60 5.41 4.51
CA ASP A 86 7.27 4.08 4.60
C ASP A 86 8.80 4.21 4.41
N ILE A 87 9.42 5.17 5.09
CA ILE A 87 10.85 5.46 4.96
C ILE A 87 11.69 4.49 5.78
N TYR A 88 12.79 4.01 5.20
CA TYR A 88 13.78 3.20 5.89
C TYR A 88 15.19 3.55 5.42
N CYS A 89 16.19 3.32 6.28
CA CYS A 89 17.59 3.45 5.89
C CYS A 89 17.95 2.32 4.91
N ARG A 90 18.08 2.66 3.63
CA ARG A 90 18.62 1.74 2.62
C ARG A 90 20.06 1.38 3.03
N LYS A 91 20.38 0.08 3.08
CA LYS A 91 21.77 -0.36 3.35
C LYS A 91 22.71 0.43 2.44
N PRO A 92 23.76 1.07 2.96
CA PRO A 92 24.71 1.76 2.12
C PRO A 92 25.22 0.77 1.08
N TYR A 93 25.30 1.21 -0.17
CA TYR A 93 25.83 0.40 -1.26
C TYR A 93 27.24 -0.07 -0.88
N ARG A 94 27.36 -1.33 -0.46
CA ARG A 94 28.66 -1.97 -0.24
C ARG A 94 29.19 -2.31 -1.63
N ARG A 95 30.16 -1.54 -2.12
CA ARG A 95 30.92 -1.93 -3.31
C ARG A 95 31.45 -3.36 -3.10
N PRO A 96 31.16 -4.32 -4.01
CA PRO A 96 31.84 -5.60 -3.98
C PRO A 96 33.35 -5.34 -4.05
N GLY A 97 34.11 -5.72 -3.02
CA GLY A 97 35.57 -5.58 -2.98
C GLY A 97 36.16 -4.49 -2.06
N ALA A 98 35.36 -3.77 -1.27
CA ALA A 98 35.93 -2.95 -0.19
C ALA A 98 36.42 -3.89 0.94
N LEU A 99 37.69 -4.31 0.83
CA LEU A 99 38.44 -4.95 1.92
C LEU A 99 38.24 -4.11 3.18
N ALA A 100 37.84 -4.77 4.26
CA ALA A 100 37.90 -4.19 5.60
C ALA A 100 39.39 -3.99 5.92
N GLY A 101 39.89 -2.80 5.60
CA GLY A 101 41.22 -2.34 5.97
C GLY A 101 41.11 -1.42 7.18
N ALA A 102 41.84 -1.82 8.22
CA ALA A 102 42.33 -1.04 9.36
C ALA A 102 41.30 -0.50 10.38
N GLY A 103 41.45 -0.99 11.62
CA GLY A 103 40.79 -0.56 12.84
C GLY A 103 40.87 -1.65 13.89
#